data_AF-A0AAV8C3S3-F1
#
_entry.id   AF-A0AAV8C3S3-F1
#
_cell.length_a   1.000
_cell.length_b   1.000
_cell.length_c   1.000
_cell.angle_alpha   90.00
_cell.angle_beta   90.00
_cell.angle_gamma   90.00
#
_symmetry.space_group_name_H-M   'P 1'
#
loop_
_entity.id
_entity.type
_entity.pdbx_description
1 polymer ?
#
loop_
_entity_poly.entity_id
_entity_poly.type
_entity_poly.pdbx_seq_one_letter_code
_entity_poly.pdbx_strand_id
1 'polypeptide(L)'
;MGAEWEMEAAVEELPPLKVKDMIAVGNDREELLSFVALDAENARTSAGIIINTSDALESAELEKLRSDLSLPVFAVGPLHKFATRPEATNSSSLWPVQGRQDEDRMCMEWLDSQGPRSVLYVSFGSLASVGRSDFTEMAWGLANSGRPFLWVIRPGSVKGLLLDSALPDGLFGNGTAIRSGIAKIVEWAPERDVLKHRAVGGFWTHCGWNSTLEALTEGVPVICTPFFSDQMGNTRYMADVWKVGVELRVPLERGRVEGAIRRMLTTGDGEEMRARAEELQRVLANANEEGGSSCQAADDLLSFLSSL
;
A
#
# COMPACT_ATOMS: atom_id res chain seq x y z
N MET A 1 -16.90 -25.87 -1.32
CA MET A 1 -16.22 -26.13 -2.61
C MET A 1 -16.79 -25.33 -3.78
N GLY A 2 -18.10 -25.00 -3.83
CA GLY A 2 -18.68 -24.21 -4.93
C GLY A 2 -18.37 -22.70 -4.93
N ALA A 3 -18.19 -22.05 -3.79
CA ALA A 3 -17.95 -20.60 -3.77
C ALA A 3 -16.49 -20.20 -4.04
N GLU A 4 -15.54 -21.11 -3.81
CA GLU A 4 -14.10 -20.80 -3.85
C GLU A 4 -13.54 -20.84 -5.29
N TRP A 5 -14.09 -21.72 -6.16
CA TRP A 5 -13.71 -21.76 -7.57
C TRP A 5 -14.20 -20.52 -8.34
N GLU A 6 -15.39 -20.01 -7.98
CA GLU A 6 -15.94 -18.78 -8.57
C GLU A 6 -15.06 -17.57 -8.26
N MET A 7 -14.55 -17.49 -7.04
CA MET A 7 -13.67 -16.40 -6.59
C MET A 7 -12.32 -16.39 -7.33
N GLU A 8 -11.81 -17.54 -7.74
CA GLU A 8 -10.55 -17.65 -8.51
C GLU A 8 -10.73 -17.51 -10.02
N ALA A 9 -11.98 -17.41 -10.52
CA ALA A 9 -12.26 -17.21 -11.93
C ALA A 9 -11.74 -15.84 -12.42
N ALA A 10 -11.24 -15.80 -13.65
CA ALA A 10 -10.81 -14.56 -14.30
C ALA A 10 -12.02 -13.66 -14.62
N VAL A 11 -11.83 -12.35 -14.51
CA VAL A 11 -12.78 -11.35 -15.02
C VAL A 11 -12.35 -11.00 -16.44
N GLU A 12 -13.02 -11.56 -17.44
CA GLU A 12 -12.61 -11.44 -18.85
C GLU A 12 -12.61 -9.99 -19.34
N GLU A 13 -13.49 -9.16 -18.80
CA GLU A 13 -13.60 -7.74 -19.13
C GLU A 13 -12.49 -6.88 -18.51
N LEU A 14 -11.84 -7.37 -17.44
CA LEU A 14 -10.83 -6.65 -16.65
C LEU A 14 -9.61 -7.54 -16.33
N PRO A 15 -8.89 -8.08 -17.33
CA PRO A 15 -7.65 -8.79 -17.08
C PRO A 15 -6.62 -7.84 -16.40
N PRO A 16 -5.77 -8.33 -15.48
CA PRO A 16 -5.60 -9.71 -15.04
C PRO A 16 -6.41 -10.06 -13.77
N LEU A 17 -7.47 -9.30 -13.45
CA LEU A 17 -8.24 -9.44 -12.21
C LEU A 17 -9.02 -10.75 -12.17
N LYS A 18 -9.18 -11.28 -10.97
CA LYS A 18 -10.10 -12.37 -10.66
C LYS A 18 -11.32 -11.83 -9.92
N VAL A 19 -12.39 -12.63 -9.82
CA VAL A 19 -13.61 -12.27 -9.08
C VAL A 19 -13.28 -11.85 -7.64
N LYS A 20 -12.31 -12.52 -7.00
CA LYS A 20 -11.83 -12.18 -5.64
C LYS A 20 -11.05 -10.87 -5.51
N ASP A 21 -10.65 -10.28 -6.63
CA ASP A 21 -9.90 -9.03 -6.70
C ASP A 21 -10.82 -7.83 -6.95
N MET A 22 -12.06 -8.10 -7.34
CA MET A 22 -13.11 -7.08 -7.47
C MET A 22 -13.48 -6.53 -6.10
N ILE A 23 -13.92 -5.27 -6.09
CA ILE A 23 -14.36 -4.60 -4.87
C ILE A 23 -15.44 -5.47 -4.20
N ALA A 24 -15.16 -5.92 -2.98
CA ALA A 24 -16.05 -6.82 -2.26
C ALA A 24 -17.37 -6.11 -1.97
N VAL A 25 -18.41 -6.56 -2.65
CA VAL A 25 -19.74 -5.98 -2.56
C VAL A 25 -20.48 -6.69 -1.42
N GLY A 26 -20.39 -6.13 -0.22
CA GLY A 26 -21.05 -6.65 0.98
C GLY A 26 -22.58 -6.46 0.96
N ASN A 27 -23.18 -6.27 2.13
CA ASN A 27 -24.62 -6.06 2.25
C ASN A 27 -25.12 -4.76 1.58
N ASP A 28 -24.23 -3.79 1.35
CA ASP A 28 -24.55 -2.47 0.76
C ASP A 28 -24.33 -2.46 -0.76
N ARG A 29 -24.67 -3.58 -1.42
CA ARG A 29 -24.37 -3.81 -2.83
C ARG A 29 -24.88 -2.74 -3.76
N GLU A 30 -26.13 -2.37 -3.57
CA GLU A 30 -26.82 -1.44 -4.44
C GLU A 30 -26.25 -0.02 -4.31
N GLU A 31 -25.91 0.40 -3.09
CA GLU A 31 -25.27 1.69 -2.82
C GLU A 31 -23.89 1.76 -3.46
N LEU A 32 -23.06 0.73 -3.28
CA LEU A 32 -21.72 0.70 -3.86
C LEU A 32 -21.76 0.68 -5.40
N LEU A 33 -22.64 -0.12 -6.00
CA LEU A 33 -22.80 -0.13 -7.46
C LEU A 33 -23.33 1.21 -7.99
N SER A 34 -24.26 1.84 -7.28
CA SER A 34 -24.78 3.17 -7.64
C SER A 34 -23.67 4.22 -7.56
N PHE A 35 -22.82 4.16 -6.54
CA PHE A 35 -21.66 5.03 -6.39
C PHE A 35 -20.66 4.84 -7.54
N VAL A 36 -20.28 3.61 -7.86
CA VAL A 36 -19.36 3.31 -8.97
C VAL A 36 -19.94 3.75 -10.32
N ALA A 37 -21.24 3.55 -10.54
CA ALA A 37 -21.90 4.01 -11.77
C ALA A 37 -21.91 5.53 -11.88
N LEU A 38 -22.16 6.24 -10.79
CA LEU A 38 -22.12 7.70 -10.74
C LEU A 38 -20.70 8.23 -11.02
N ASP A 39 -19.68 7.65 -10.39
CA ASP A 39 -18.29 8.02 -10.63
C ASP A 39 -17.87 7.78 -12.09
N ALA A 40 -18.29 6.66 -12.68
CA ALA A 40 -18.02 6.35 -14.08
C ALA A 40 -18.71 7.35 -15.03
N GLU A 41 -19.94 7.76 -14.75
CA GLU A 41 -20.66 8.77 -15.53
C GLU A 41 -20.02 10.16 -15.39
N ASN A 42 -19.62 10.54 -14.18
CA ASN A 42 -18.90 11.78 -13.92
C ASN A 42 -17.55 11.81 -14.65
N ALA A 43 -16.84 10.69 -14.68
CA ALA A 43 -15.61 10.56 -15.45
C ALA A 43 -15.85 10.77 -16.96
N ARG A 44 -16.90 10.15 -17.53
CA ARG A 44 -17.27 10.27 -18.95
C ARG A 44 -17.75 11.66 -19.36
N THR A 45 -18.33 12.42 -18.44
CA THR A 45 -18.87 13.76 -18.68
C THR A 45 -17.90 14.88 -18.30
N SER A 46 -16.71 14.53 -17.80
CA SER A 46 -15.64 15.48 -17.47
C SER A 46 -14.95 16.04 -18.72
N ALA A 47 -14.22 17.16 -18.56
CA ALA A 47 -13.37 17.69 -19.63
C ALA A 47 -12.08 16.86 -19.85
N GLY A 48 -11.66 16.11 -18.84
CA GLY A 48 -10.44 15.31 -18.84
C GLY A 48 -10.22 14.67 -17.46
N ILE A 49 -9.43 13.59 -17.42
CA ILE A 49 -9.18 12.83 -16.19
C ILE A 49 -7.70 12.90 -15.84
N ILE A 50 -7.42 13.20 -14.58
CA ILE A 50 -6.08 13.15 -14.00
C ILE A 50 -5.98 11.88 -13.16
N ILE A 51 -4.99 11.03 -13.44
CA ILE A 51 -4.79 9.75 -12.74
C ILE A 51 -3.42 9.76 -12.10
N ASN A 52 -3.37 9.38 -10.82
CA ASN A 52 -2.13 9.23 -10.08
C ASN A 52 -1.45 7.90 -10.43
N THR A 53 -1.03 7.72 -11.67
CA THR A 53 -0.21 6.59 -12.14
C THR A 53 0.70 7.06 -13.27
N SER A 54 1.50 6.18 -13.85
CA SER A 54 2.38 6.49 -14.98
C SER A 54 2.16 5.53 -16.14
N ASP A 55 2.29 6.03 -17.37
CA ASP A 55 2.39 5.19 -18.57
C ASP A 55 3.52 4.15 -18.46
N ALA A 56 4.58 4.45 -17.70
CA ALA A 56 5.66 3.52 -17.48
C ALA A 56 5.28 2.33 -16.57
N LEU A 57 4.16 2.43 -15.82
CA LEU A 57 3.71 1.44 -14.85
C LEU A 57 2.50 0.63 -15.34
N GLU A 58 1.52 1.30 -15.95
CA GLU A 58 0.20 0.73 -16.31
C GLU A 58 -0.18 1.07 -17.77
N SER A 59 0.77 0.91 -18.70
CA SER A 59 0.59 1.33 -20.10
C SER A 59 -0.64 0.70 -20.76
N ALA A 60 -0.86 -0.60 -20.56
CA ALA A 60 -1.95 -1.34 -21.20
C ALA A 60 -3.33 -0.88 -20.66
N GLU A 61 -3.42 -0.66 -19.36
CA GLU A 61 -4.63 -0.18 -18.70
C GLU A 61 -4.96 1.25 -19.13
N LEU A 62 -3.96 2.13 -19.22
CA LEU A 62 -4.11 3.51 -19.68
C LEU A 62 -4.48 3.61 -21.16
N GLU A 63 -3.90 2.78 -22.02
CA GLU A 63 -4.27 2.71 -23.44
C GLU A 63 -5.74 2.31 -23.62
N LYS A 64 -6.19 1.29 -22.88
CA LYS A 64 -7.59 0.88 -22.88
C LYS A 64 -8.50 2.00 -22.39
N LEU A 65 -8.13 2.67 -21.29
CA LEU A 65 -8.92 3.75 -20.73
C LEU A 65 -9.06 4.93 -21.70
N ARG A 66 -7.98 5.32 -22.38
CA ARG A 66 -8.00 6.38 -23.41
C ARG A 66 -8.89 6.00 -24.59
N SER A 67 -8.87 4.73 -25.02
CA SER A 67 -9.75 4.22 -26.07
C SER A 67 -11.23 4.26 -25.66
N ASP A 68 -11.54 3.88 -24.43
CA ASP A 68 -12.93 3.70 -23.96
C ASP A 68 -13.64 5.01 -23.58
N LEU A 69 -12.89 6.04 -23.18
CA LEU A 69 -13.47 7.28 -22.65
C LEU A 69 -13.57 8.42 -23.66
N SER A 70 -12.86 8.37 -24.80
CA SER A 70 -12.88 9.43 -25.84
C SER A 70 -12.63 10.85 -25.29
N LEU A 71 -11.93 10.97 -24.16
CA LEU A 71 -11.59 12.23 -23.49
C LEU A 71 -10.12 12.20 -23.04
N PRO A 72 -9.48 13.35 -22.80
CA PRO A 72 -8.07 13.42 -22.40
C PRO A 72 -7.80 12.74 -21.04
N VAL A 73 -6.84 11.81 -21.00
CA VAL A 73 -6.42 11.12 -19.78
C VAL A 73 -4.94 11.40 -19.51
N PHE A 74 -4.66 12.00 -18.36
CA PHE A 74 -3.32 12.45 -17.94
C PHE A 74 -2.80 11.60 -16.78
N ALA A 75 -1.84 10.72 -17.06
CA ALA A 75 -1.18 9.87 -16.07
C ALA A 75 0.03 10.61 -15.45
N VAL A 76 -0.22 11.42 -14.42
CA VAL A 76 0.74 12.38 -13.85
C VAL A 76 1.42 11.87 -12.57
N GLY A 77 1.25 10.59 -12.25
CA GLY A 77 1.80 9.99 -11.04
C GLY A 77 3.26 9.56 -11.18
N PRO A 78 3.95 9.24 -10.07
CA PRO A 78 3.46 9.31 -8.69
C PRO A 78 3.41 10.74 -8.12
N LEU A 79 2.19 11.20 -7.79
CA LEU A 79 1.93 12.58 -7.35
C LEU A 79 2.68 12.99 -6.07
N HIS A 80 2.96 12.04 -5.19
CA HIS A 80 3.68 12.29 -3.94
C HIS A 80 5.12 12.79 -4.16
N LYS A 81 5.70 12.57 -5.35
CA LYS A 81 7.03 13.09 -5.73
C LYS A 81 7.02 14.56 -6.11
N PHE A 82 5.89 15.12 -6.55
CA PHE A 82 5.76 16.56 -6.82
C PHE A 82 5.54 17.39 -5.55
N ALA A 83 5.13 16.75 -4.46
CA ALA A 83 4.84 17.42 -3.18
C ALA A 83 6.10 17.85 -2.39
N THR A 84 7.30 17.77 -2.96
CA THR A 84 8.58 17.99 -2.25
C THR A 84 9.00 19.46 -2.13
N ARG A 85 8.08 20.44 -2.26
CA ARG A 85 8.42 21.82 -1.89
C ARG A 85 8.55 21.91 -0.36
N PRO A 86 9.64 22.48 0.19
CA PRO A 86 9.91 22.50 1.63
C PRO A 86 8.86 23.18 2.50
N GLU A 87 7.95 23.95 1.90
CA GLU A 87 6.86 24.66 2.61
C GLU A 87 5.57 23.82 2.72
N ALA A 88 5.50 22.66 2.06
CA ALA A 88 4.36 21.74 2.09
C ALA A 88 4.66 20.49 2.93
N THR A 89 5.19 20.66 4.15
CA THR A 89 5.49 19.54 5.06
C THR A 89 4.26 18.91 5.72
N ASN A 90 3.07 19.09 5.16
CA ASN A 90 1.87 18.44 5.66
C ASN A 90 0.97 18.09 4.47
N SER A 91 1.06 16.86 3.97
CA SER A 91 -0.07 16.07 3.45
C SER A 91 0.26 15.26 2.19
N SER A 92 0.22 13.93 2.31
CA SER A 92 -0.11 13.01 1.21
C SER A 92 -1.53 12.43 1.34
N SER A 93 -2.36 13.02 2.21
CA SER A 93 -3.74 12.59 2.43
C SER A 93 -4.68 13.78 2.40
N LEU A 94 -5.59 13.82 1.44
CA LEU A 94 -6.62 14.87 1.29
C LEU A 94 -7.53 15.03 2.53
N TRP A 95 -7.49 14.11 3.50
CA TRP A 95 -8.28 14.17 4.72
C TRP A 95 -7.46 14.61 5.95
N PRO A 96 -7.90 15.61 6.73
CA PRO A 96 -7.34 15.85 8.06
C PRO A 96 -7.65 14.62 8.92
N VAL A 97 -6.61 13.95 9.43
CA VAL A 97 -6.78 12.92 10.47
C VAL A 97 -6.20 13.52 11.74
N GLN A 98 -7.05 13.71 12.74
CA GLN A 98 -6.66 14.16 14.08
C GLN A 98 -5.55 13.23 14.62
N GLY A 99 -4.42 13.79 15.07
CA GLY A 99 -3.28 13.01 15.61
C GLY A 99 -2.07 12.86 14.67
N ARG A 100 -2.15 13.33 13.42
CA ARG A 100 -0.98 13.33 12.49
C ARG A 100 0.09 14.39 12.79
N GLN A 101 -0.20 15.40 13.62
CA GLN A 101 0.80 16.43 13.98
C GLN A 101 1.89 15.90 14.91
N ASP A 102 1.68 14.74 15.54
CA ASP A 102 2.61 14.10 16.46
C ASP A 102 3.20 12.81 15.84
N GLU A 103 3.74 12.91 14.61
CA GLU A 103 4.53 11.81 14.05
C GLU A 103 5.67 11.47 15.01
N ASP A 104 5.74 10.21 15.48
CA ASP A 104 6.80 9.79 16.39
C ASP A 104 8.13 9.69 15.62
N ARG A 105 8.84 10.82 15.49
CA ARG A 105 10.18 10.85 14.90
C ARG A 105 11.19 10.01 15.66
N MET A 106 10.91 9.59 16.90
CA MET A 106 11.76 8.63 17.61
C MET A 106 11.75 7.25 16.94
N CYS A 107 10.80 6.94 16.06
CA CYS A 107 10.90 5.73 15.23
C CYS A 107 12.06 5.80 14.23
N MET A 108 12.43 7.00 13.76
CA MET A 108 13.57 7.18 12.85
C MET A 108 14.89 6.91 13.57
N GLU A 109 15.05 7.39 14.81
CA GLU A 109 16.21 7.07 15.65
C GLU A 109 16.32 5.57 15.94
N TRP A 110 15.18 4.90 16.17
CA TRP A 110 15.17 3.46 16.31
C TRP A 110 15.61 2.77 15.01
N LEU A 111 15.10 3.20 13.85
CA LEU A 111 15.50 2.66 12.54
C LEU A 111 17.00 2.87 12.27
N ASP A 112 17.59 3.97 12.73
CA ASP A 112 19.02 4.24 12.61
C ASP A 112 19.90 3.22 13.34
N SER A 113 19.38 2.57 14.39
CA SER A 113 20.09 1.52 15.12
C SER A 113 20.01 0.13 14.45
N GLN A 114 19.18 -0.02 13.42
CA GLN A 114 18.92 -1.30 12.76
C GLN A 114 19.86 -1.57 11.59
N GLY A 115 20.03 -2.85 11.26
CA GLY A 115 20.78 -3.27 10.08
C GLY A 115 20.12 -2.84 8.77
N PRO A 116 20.87 -2.72 7.67
CA PRO A 116 20.29 -2.42 6.37
C PRO A 116 19.31 -3.52 5.95
N ARG A 117 18.17 -3.12 5.40
CA ARG A 117 17.11 -4.00 4.88
C ARG A 117 16.64 -5.09 5.87
N SER A 118 16.77 -4.86 7.17
CA SER A 118 16.41 -5.85 8.19
C SER A 118 15.01 -5.69 8.77
N VAL A 119 14.43 -4.48 8.66
CA VAL A 119 13.18 -4.09 9.34
C VAL A 119 11.98 -4.33 8.44
N LEU A 120 10.93 -4.93 8.98
CA LEU A 120 9.58 -4.89 8.39
C LEU A 120 8.84 -3.65 8.90
N TYR A 121 8.43 -2.76 8.02
CA TYR A 121 7.46 -1.72 8.35
C TYR A 121 6.05 -2.29 8.22
N VAL A 122 5.17 -2.06 9.20
CA VAL A 122 3.79 -2.56 9.21
C VAL A 122 2.84 -1.39 9.42
N SER A 123 2.00 -1.09 8.42
CA SER A 123 1.01 -0.02 8.47
C SER A 123 -0.16 -0.30 7.52
N PHE A 124 -1.39 -0.19 8.03
CA PHE A 124 -2.62 -0.38 7.26
C PHE A 124 -3.33 0.94 6.96
N GLY A 125 -2.58 2.04 6.97
CA GLY A 125 -3.08 3.37 6.65
C GLY A 125 -4.07 3.94 7.66
N SER A 126 -4.75 5.01 7.24
CA SER A 126 -5.59 5.83 8.11
C SER A 126 -6.99 5.28 8.36
N LEU A 127 -7.48 4.38 7.49
CA LEU A 127 -8.89 3.97 7.48
C LEU A 127 -9.13 2.49 7.84
N ALA A 128 -8.17 1.60 7.55
CA ALA A 128 -8.38 0.18 7.77
C ALA A 128 -8.54 -0.14 9.27
N SER A 129 -9.35 -1.15 9.57
CA SER A 129 -9.45 -1.73 10.91
C SER A 129 -9.39 -3.25 10.84
N VAL A 130 -8.60 -3.82 11.74
CA VAL A 130 -8.33 -5.26 11.81
C VAL A 130 -9.20 -5.88 12.90
N GLY A 131 -9.71 -7.09 12.64
CA GLY A 131 -10.41 -7.88 13.66
C GLY A 131 -9.47 -8.31 14.79
N ARG A 132 -9.99 -8.48 16.01
CA ARG A 132 -9.15 -8.85 17.17
C ARG A 132 -8.39 -10.17 16.97
N SER A 133 -9.04 -11.16 16.35
CA SER A 133 -8.44 -12.46 16.07
C SER A 133 -7.26 -12.30 15.11
N ASP A 134 -7.47 -11.63 13.98
CA ASP A 134 -6.41 -11.37 12.99
C ASP A 134 -5.26 -10.57 13.59
N PHE A 135 -5.56 -9.51 14.36
CA PHE A 135 -4.55 -8.72 15.05
C PHE A 135 -3.68 -9.57 15.99
N THR A 136 -4.29 -10.52 16.71
CA THR A 136 -3.59 -11.46 17.59
C THR A 136 -2.66 -12.36 16.78
N GLU A 137 -3.12 -12.91 15.65
CA GLU A 137 -2.32 -13.75 14.76
C GLU A 137 -1.17 -12.98 14.10
N MET A 138 -1.39 -11.72 13.73
CA MET A 138 -0.35 -10.83 13.24
C MET A 138 0.73 -10.59 14.28
N ALA A 139 0.33 -10.25 15.51
CA ALA A 139 1.24 -10.01 16.62
C ALA A 139 2.15 -11.23 16.87
N TRP A 140 1.55 -12.41 17.02
CA TRP A 140 2.31 -13.65 17.19
C TRP A 140 3.20 -13.97 15.99
N GLY A 141 2.73 -13.78 14.76
CA GLY A 141 3.54 -14.02 13.57
C GLY A 141 4.74 -13.08 13.47
N LEU A 142 4.56 -11.80 13.81
CA LEU A 142 5.64 -10.81 13.91
C LEU A 142 6.68 -11.24 14.94
N ALA A 143 6.25 -11.57 16.15
CA ALA A 143 7.15 -12.01 17.23
C ALA A 143 7.90 -13.30 16.86
N ASN A 144 7.20 -14.29 16.31
CA ASN A 144 7.80 -15.58 15.92
C ASN A 144 8.79 -15.43 14.75
N SER A 145 8.62 -14.42 13.89
CA SER A 145 9.54 -14.18 12.78
C SER A 145 10.97 -13.93 13.26
N GLY A 146 11.14 -13.38 14.47
CA GLY A 146 12.43 -12.96 15.02
C GLY A 146 13.08 -11.81 14.25
N ARG A 147 12.32 -11.12 13.39
CA ARG A 147 12.81 -10.01 12.57
C ARG A 147 12.47 -8.67 13.23
N PRO A 148 13.33 -7.64 13.11
CA PRO A 148 12.97 -6.31 13.54
C PRO A 148 11.73 -5.79 12.82
N PHE A 149 10.81 -5.15 13.54
CA PHE A 149 9.63 -4.53 12.93
C PHE A 149 9.26 -3.19 13.58
N LEU A 150 8.83 -2.25 12.74
CA LEU A 150 8.18 -1.01 13.11
C LEU A 150 6.69 -1.16 12.81
N TRP A 151 5.84 -1.16 13.83
CA TRP A 151 4.40 -1.37 13.67
C TRP A 151 3.61 -0.13 14.08
N VAL A 152 2.85 0.41 13.12
CA VAL A 152 1.87 1.47 13.34
C VAL A 152 0.57 0.87 13.85
N ILE A 153 0.19 1.21 15.07
CA ILE A 153 -1.09 0.83 15.68
C ILE A 153 -1.83 2.11 16.08
N ARG A 154 -2.66 2.59 15.16
CA ARG A 154 -3.48 3.79 15.36
C ARG A 154 -4.64 3.52 16.33
N PRO A 155 -5.06 4.49 17.16
CA PRO A 155 -6.30 4.40 17.91
C PRO A 155 -7.50 3.99 17.04
N GLY A 156 -8.27 2.99 17.48
CA GLY A 156 -9.42 2.45 16.75
C GLY A 156 -9.09 1.58 15.52
N SER A 157 -7.81 1.29 15.25
CA SER A 157 -7.42 0.36 14.17
C SER A 157 -7.68 -1.11 14.51
N VAL A 158 -7.92 -1.44 15.79
CA VAL A 158 -8.28 -2.79 16.24
C VAL A 158 -9.71 -2.79 16.73
N LYS A 159 -10.58 -3.59 16.09
CA LYS A 159 -12.03 -3.55 16.35
C LYS A 159 -12.35 -3.86 17.82
N GLY A 160 -12.98 -2.88 18.48
CA GLY A 160 -13.48 -3.00 19.84
C GLY A 160 -12.44 -2.85 20.96
N LEU A 161 -11.19 -2.46 20.72
CA LEU A 161 -10.19 -2.28 21.79
C LEU A 161 -9.67 -0.83 21.83
N LEU A 162 -9.40 -0.35 23.05
CA LEU A 162 -8.52 0.80 23.29
C LEU A 162 -7.07 0.30 23.19
N LEU A 163 -6.14 1.16 22.76
CA LEU A 163 -4.76 0.80 22.40
C LEU A 163 -4.04 -0.02 23.50
N ASP A 164 -4.17 0.41 24.76
CA ASP A 164 -3.54 -0.23 25.93
C ASP A 164 -4.06 -1.64 26.23
N SER A 165 -5.20 -2.04 25.63
CA SER A 165 -5.80 -3.37 25.76
C SER A 165 -5.69 -4.22 24.49
N ALA A 166 -5.12 -3.68 23.41
CA ALA A 166 -5.07 -4.33 22.11
C ALA A 166 -3.94 -5.36 21.99
N LEU A 167 -2.83 -5.11 22.68
CA LEU A 167 -1.63 -5.93 22.63
C LEU A 167 -1.84 -7.23 23.45
N PRO A 168 -1.63 -8.43 22.88
CA PRO A 168 -1.79 -9.68 23.63
C PRO A 168 -0.91 -9.71 24.87
N ASP A 169 -1.51 -10.07 26.02
CA ASP A 169 -0.80 -10.25 27.28
C ASP A 169 0.44 -11.14 27.07
N GLY A 170 1.62 -10.64 27.46
CA GLY A 170 2.90 -11.35 27.37
C GLY A 170 3.73 -11.10 26.10
N LEU A 171 3.17 -10.54 25.02
CA LEU A 171 3.93 -10.30 23.78
C LEU A 171 4.61 -8.92 23.75
N PHE A 172 3.94 -7.93 24.34
CA PHE A 172 4.38 -6.53 24.32
C PHE A 172 4.48 -5.90 25.72
N GLY A 173 3.98 -6.60 26.75
CA GLY A 173 4.24 -6.28 28.15
C GLY A 173 5.63 -6.73 28.60
N ASN A 174 5.73 -7.30 29.80
CA ASN A 174 6.99 -7.71 30.41
C ASN A 174 7.80 -8.82 29.65
N GLY A 175 7.44 -9.20 28.42
CA GLY A 175 8.03 -10.28 27.62
C GLY A 175 8.69 -9.81 26.31
N THR A 176 10.01 -9.96 26.27
CA THR A 176 10.85 -10.38 25.12
C THR A 176 10.96 -9.54 23.83
N ALA A 177 9.92 -9.05 23.14
CA ALA A 177 10.12 -8.41 21.82
C ALA A 177 10.52 -6.93 21.90
N ILE A 178 9.75 -6.11 22.61
CA ILE A 178 10.12 -4.70 22.85
C ILE A 178 11.41 -4.62 23.68
N ARG A 179 11.57 -5.52 24.66
CA ARG A 179 12.76 -5.56 25.53
C ARG A 179 14.05 -6.01 24.83
N SER A 180 13.95 -6.81 23.76
CA SER A 180 15.12 -7.21 22.98
C SER A 180 15.50 -6.19 21.90
N GLY A 181 14.75 -5.10 21.78
CA GLY A 181 15.01 -4.03 20.80
C GLY A 181 14.55 -4.35 19.38
N ILE A 182 13.87 -5.49 19.15
CA ILE A 182 13.41 -5.91 17.82
C ILE A 182 12.08 -5.28 17.41
N ALA A 183 11.33 -4.69 18.34
CA ALA A 183 10.02 -4.11 18.06
C ALA A 183 9.96 -2.63 18.46
N LYS A 184 9.50 -1.78 17.54
CA LYS A 184 9.07 -0.41 17.82
C LYS A 184 7.61 -0.26 17.43
N ILE A 185 6.78 0.20 18.36
CA ILE A 185 5.36 0.45 18.15
C ILE A 185 5.11 1.94 18.26
N VAL A 186 4.35 2.48 17.32
CA VAL A 186 3.97 3.90 17.28
C VAL A 186 2.51 4.03 16.86
N GLU A 187 1.86 5.13 17.22
CA GLU A 187 0.50 5.41 16.72
C GLU A 187 0.50 5.91 15.27
N TRP A 188 1.54 6.67 14.92
CA TRP A 188 1.77 7.24 13.60
C TRP A 188 3.27 7.27 13.29
N ALA A 189 3.61 7.09 12.01
CA ALA A 189 4.97 7.17 11.50
C ALA A 189 5.01 8.04 10.23
N PRO A 190 6.13 8.75 9.97
CA PRO A 190 6.34 9.44 8.70
C PRO A 190 6.58 8.41 7.58
N GLU A 191 5.52 7.80 7.04
CA GLU A 191 5.57 6.64 6.12
C GLU A 191 6.59 6.83 4.98
N ARG A 192 6.61 8.02 4.36
CA ARG A 192 7.56 8.36 3.29
C ARG A 192 9.02 8.29 3.75
N ASP A 193 9.33 8.83 4.93
CA ASP A 193 10.68 8.81 5.48
C ASP A 193 11.07 7.42 5.94
N VAL A 194 10.13 6.66 6.51
CA VAL A 194 10.32 5.26 6.89
C VAL A 194 10.63 4.41 5.67
N LEU A 195 9.84 4.48 4.60
CA LEU A 195 10.04 3.67 3.39
C LEU A 195 11.36 3.99 2.69
N LYS A 196 11.81 5.25 2.74
CA LYS A 196 13.12 5.67 2.22
C LYS A 196 14.29 5.23 3.10
N HIS A 197 14.04 4.81 4.35
CA HIS A 197 15.09 4.52 5.30
C HIS A 197 15.83 3.22 4.98
N ARG A 198 17.18 3.26 5.01
CA ARG A 198 18.07 2.12 4.66
C ARG A 198 17.76 0.81 5.39
N ALA A 199 17.20 0.90 6.59
CA ALA A 199 16.91 -0.25 7.44
C ALA A 199 15.64 -1.00 7.00
N VAL A 200 14.74 -0.34 6.28
CA VAL A 200 13.48 -0.96 5.83
C VAL A 200 13.78 -1.97 4.73
N GLY A 201 13.47 -3.23 5.04
CA GLY A 201 13.60 -4.36 4.14
C GLY A 201 12.28 -4.72 3.47
N GLY A 202 11.14 -4.42 4.07
CA GLY A 202 9.85 -4.73 3.50
C GLY A 202 8.73 -3.94 4.14
N PHE A 203 7.58 -3.90 3.48
CA PHE A 203 6.41 -3.18 3.96
C PHE A 203 5.18 -4.08 3.95
N TRP A 204 4.63 -4.37 5.14
CA TRP A 204 3.33 -5.00 5.26
C TRP A 204 2.24 -3.92 5.24
N THR A 205 1.49 -3.90 4.16
CA THR A 205 0.51 -2.86 3.83
C THR A 205 -0.85 -3.43 3.46
N HIS A 206 -1.85 -2.55 3.54
CA HIS A 206 -3.20 -2.78 3.05
C HIS A 206 -3.33 -2.61 1.53
N CYS A 207 -2.27 -2.19 0.84
CA CYS A 207 -2.27 -1.93 -0.61
C CYS A 207 -3.25 -0.84 -1.07
N GLY A 208 -3.51 0.16 -0.23
CA GLY A 208 -4.11 1.40 -0.72
C GLY A 208 -3.16 2.08 -1.72
N TRP A 209 -3.70 2.69 -2.78
CA TRP A 209 -2.90 3.13 -3.93
C TRP A 209 -1.76 4.10 -3.57
N ASN A 210 -1.95 4.99 -2.60
CA ASN A 210 -0.88 5.87 -2.12
C ASN A 210 0.29 5.10 -1.52
N SER A 211 0.02 4.18 -0.57
CA SER A 211 1.05 3.33 0.03
C SER A 211 1.69 2.39 -1.00
N THR A 212 0.95 1.94 -2.01
CA THR A 212 1.48 1.17 -3.15
C THR A 212 2.51 1.99 -3.92
N LEU A 213 2.16 3.20 -4.35
CA LEU A 213 3.07 4.08 -5.08
C LEU A 213 4.29 4.47 -4.24
N GLU A 214 4.12 4.77 -2.95
CA GLU A 214 5.23 5.09 -2.05
C GLU A 214 6.18 3.88 -1.92
N ALA A 215 5.67 2.66 -1.76
CA ALA A 215 6.49 1.44 -1.71
C ALA A 215 7.28 1.20 -3.01
N LEU A 216 6.61 1.30 -4.17
CA LEU A 216 7.23 1.12 -5.47
C LEU A 216 8.31 2.17 -5.73
N THR A 217 8.06 3.43 -5.36
CA THR A 217 9.01 4.50 -5.63
C THR A 217 10.21 4.50 -4.67
N GLU A 218 10.11 3.81 -3.54
CA GLU A 218 11.26 3.55 -2.66
C GLU A 218 11.88 2.16 -2.87
N GLY A 219 11.38 1.35 -3.81
CA GLY A 219 11.93 0.03 -4.14
C GLY A 219 11.75 -1.01 -3.03
N VAL A 220 10.69 -0.87 -2.23
CA VAL A 220 10.44 -1.72 -1.05
C VAL A 220 9.45 -2.84 -1.42
N PRO A 221 9.83 -4.14 -1.27
CA PRO A 221 8.90 -5.24 -1.49
C PRO A 221 7.81 -5.28 -0.40
N VAL A 222 6.65 -5.84 -0.73
CA VAL A 222 5.45 -5.72 0.12
C VAL A 222 4.82 -7.04 0.55
N ILE A 223 4.30 -7.09 1.79
CA ILE A 223 3.29 -8.08 2.19
C ILE A 223 1.94 -7.38 2.06
N CYS A 224 1.01 -7.97 1.30
CA CYS A 224 -0.28 -7.38 0.98
C CYS A 224 -1.38 -8.01 1.85
N THR A 225 -2.13 -7.19 2.58
CA THR A 225 -3.36 -7.61 3.26
C THR A 225 -4.48 -6.62 2.95
N PRO A 226 -5.22 -6.82 1.85
CA PRO A 226 -6.29 -5.90 1.46
C PRO A 226 -7.51 -6.03 2.38
N PHE A 227 -8.19 -4.91 2.63
CA PHE A 227 -9.38 -4.83 3.48
C PHE A 227 -10.63 -4.33 2.76
N PHE A 228 -10.53 -3.34 1.87
CA PHE A 228 -11.69 -2.71 1.23
C PHE A 228 -11.32 -1.99 -0.07
N SER A 229 -12.34 -1.52 -0.80
CA SER A 229 -12.16 -0.73 -2.05
C SER A 229 -11.33 -1.50 -3.09
N ASP A 230 -10.48 -0.77 -3.80
CA ASP A 230 -9.51 -1.16 -4.83
C ASP A 230 -8.31 -1.96 -4.30
N GLN A 231 -8.16 -2.13 -2.97
CA GLN A 231 -6.98 -2.77 -2.38
C GLN A 231 -6.75 -4.20 -2.86
N MET A 232 -7.82 -4.95 -3.16
CA MET A 232 -7.73 -6.31 -3.67
C MET A 232 -7.16 -6.33 -5.10
N GLY A 233 -7.59 -5.41 -5.95
CA GLY A 233 -7.01 -5.19 -7.27
C GLY A 233 -5.55 -4.75 -7.19
N ASN A 234 -5.24 -3.79 -6.32
CA ASN A 234 -3.85 -3.36 -6.11
C ASN A 234 -2.96 -4.51 -5.64
N THR A 235 -3.48 -5.38 -4.75
CA THR A 235 -2.79 -6.58 -4.27
C THR A 235 -2.48 -7.55 -5.42
N ARG A 236 -3.43 -7.75 -6.35
CA ARG A 236 -3.22 -8.56 -7.57
C ARG A 236 -2.04 -8.05 -8.39
N TYR A 237 -1.95 -6.74 -8.60
CA TYR A 237 -0.81 -6.14 -9.30
C TYR A 237 0.50 -6.35 -8.55
N MET A 238 0.54 -6.04 -7.25
CA MET A 238 1.76 -6.18 -6.44
C MET A 238 2.26 -7.62 -6.35
N ALA A 239 1.37 -8.60 -6.14
CA ALA A 239 1.74 -9.99 -5.88
C ALA A 239 1.91 -10.84 -7.15
N ASP A 240 1.02 -10.67 -8.15
CA ASP A 240 0.99 -11.57 -9.32
C ASP A 240 1.54 -10.94 -10.59
N VAL A 241 1.27 -9.65 -10.84
CA VAL A 241 1.66 -8.96 -12.08
C VAL A 241 3.11 -8.49 -11.99
N TRP A 242 3.37 -7.57 -11.06
CA TRP A 242 4.70 -7.01 -10.80
C TRP A 242 5.56 -7.91 -9.94
N LYS A 243 4.95 -8.83 -9.18
CA LYS A 243 5.63 -9.83 -8.34
C LYS A 243 6.66 -9.22 -7.38
N VAL A 244 6.32 -8.06 -6.83
CA VAL A 244 7.09 -7.32 -5.82
C VAL A 244 6.65 -7.65 -4.40
N GLY A 245 5.69 -8.56 -4.23
CA GLY A 245 5.14 -8.87 -2.93
C GLY A 245 4.46 -10.23 -2.82
N VAL A 246 3.89 -10.47 -1.64
CA VAL A 246 3.14 -11.68 -1.30
C VAL A 246 1.83 -11.33 -0.63
N GLU A 247 0.77 -12.06 -0.97
CA GLU A 247 -0.56 -11.84 -0.40
C GLU A 247 -0.79 -12.67 0.89
N LEU A 248 -1.34 -12.00 1.90
CA LEU A 248 -1.93 -12.59 3.11
C LEU A 248 -3.37 -12.09 3.25
N ARG A 249 -4.34 -12.98 3.02
CA ARG A 249 -5.77 -12.68 3.22
C ARG A 249 -6.25 -13.06 4.62
N VAL A 250 -7.18 -12.29 5.15
CA VAL A 250 -7.95 -12.63 6.36
C VAL A 250 -8.90 -13.82 6.09
N PRO A 251 -9.16 -14.70 7.08
CA PRO A 251 -8.58 -14.70 8.42
C PRO A 251 -7.09 -15.08 8.39
N LEU A 252 -6.29 -14.37 9.19
CA LEU A 252 -4.84 -14.58 9.27
C LEU A 252 -4.49 -15.73 10.23
N GLU A 253 -3.36 -16.36 9.95
CA GLU A 253 -2.76 -17.40 10.80
C GLU A 253 -1.31 -17.03 11.08
N ARG A 254 -0.89 -17.04 12.36
CA ARG A 254 0.46 -16.61 12.78
C ARG A 254 1.58 -17.33 12.04
N GLY A 255 1.40 -18.62 11.70
CA GLY A 255 2.39 -19.39 10.96
C GLY A 255 2.56 -18.93 9.51
N ARG A 256 1.46 -18.52 8.86
CA ARG A 256 1.49 -17.93 7.52
C ARG A 256 2.11 -16.53 7.55
N VAL A 257 1.81 -15.74 8.58
CA VAL A 257 2.43 -14.43 8.81
C VAL A 257 3.95 -14.58 8.99
N GLU A 258 4.38 -15.43 9.93
CA GLU A 258 5.80 -15.74 10.17
C GLU A 258 6.51 -16.19 8.88
N GLY A 259 5.88 -17.09 8.13
CA GLY A 259 6.38 -17.59 6.86
C GLY A 259 6.55 -16.50 5.80
N ALA A 260 5.57 -15.61 5.65
CA ALA A 260 5.64 -14.49 4.71
C ALA A 260 6.76 -13.50 5.06
N ILE A 261 6.92 -13.17 6.35
CA ILE A 261 7.97 -12.26 6.82
C ILE A 261 9.36 -12.85 6.55
N ARG A 262 9.57 -14.14 6.88
CA ARG A 262 10.84 -14.82 6.60
C ARG A 262 11.11 -14.93 5.11
N ARG A 263 10.10 -15.30 4.30
CA ARG A 263 10.22 -15.36 2.84
C ARG A 263 10.64 -14.02 2.26
N MET A 264 10.09 -12.91 2.75
CA MET A 264 10.44 -11.58 2.26
C MET A 264 11.84 -11.12 2.68
N LEU A 265 12.25 -11.39 3.92
CA LEU A 265 13.45 -10.77 4.50
C LEU A 265 14.69 -11.67 4.51
N THR A 266 14.54 -12.99 4.33
CA THR A 266 15.64 -13.94 4.57
C THR A 266 15.77 -15.05 3.53
N THR A 267 15.03 -15.04 2.43
CA THR A 267 15.13 -16.07 1.38
C THR A 267 15.40 -15.45 0.01
N GLY A 268 15.84 -16.28 -0.95
CA GLY A 268 16.08 -15.84 -2.33
C GLY A 268 14.84 -15.27 -3.01
N ASP A 269 13.64 -15.78 -2.69
CA ASP A 269 12.37 -15.20 -3.15
C ASP A 269 12.24 -13.71 -2.76
N GLY A 270 12.64 -13.36 -1.53
CA GLY A 270 12.63 -11.98 -1.05
C GLY A 270 13.64 -11.09 -1.77
N GLU A 271 14.80 -11.63 -2.16
CA GLU A 271 15.78 -10.94 -2.99
C GLU A 271 15.24 -10.69 -4.40
N GLU A 272 14.55 -11.65 -5.00
CA GLU A 272 13.89 -11.49 -6.31
C GLU A 272 12.78 -10.43 -6.28
N MET A 273 11.92 -10.46 -5.25
CA MET A 273 10.89 -9.44 -5.04
C MET A 273 11.50 -8.04 -4.91
N ARG A 274 12.61 -7.92 -4.17
CA ARG A 274 13.31 -6.66 -4.02
C ARG A 274 13.93 -6.19 -5.34
N ALA A 275 14.58 -7.08 -6.10
CA ALA A 275 15.15 -6.72 -7.39
C ALA A 275 14.08 -6.17 -8.35
N ARG A 276 12.88 -6.76 -8.35
CA ARG A 276 11.73 -6.25 -9.10
C ARG A 276 11.23 -4.91 -8.58
N ALA A 277 11.17 -4.73 -7.26
CA ALA A 277 10.77 -3.45 -6.66
C ALA A 277 11.78 -2.34 -7.02
N GLU A 278 13.08 -2.62 -6.97
CA GLU A 278 14.15 -1.70 -7.39
C GLU A 278 14.12 -1.41 -8.90
N GLU A 279 13.67 -2.35 -9.74
CA GLU A 279 13.42 -2.12 -11.16
C GLU A 279 12.28 -1.11 -11.35
N LEU A 280 11.13 -1.36 -10.71
CA LEU A 280 9.99 -0.45 -10.80
C LEU A 280 10.29 0.92 -10.21
N GLN A 281 11.09 1.00 -9.15
CA GLN A 281 11.62 2.26 -8.64
C GLN A 281 12.36 3.04 -9.73
N ARG A 282 13.25 2.39 -10.48
CA ARG A 282 14.00 3.02 -11.57
C ARG A 282 13.09 3.45 -12.72
N VAL A 283 12.12 2.61 -13.09
CA VAL A 283 11.10 2.94 -14.11
C VAL A 283 10.32 4.20 -13.72
N LEU A 284 9.83 4.26 -12.48
CA LEU A 284 9.07 5.41 -11.97
C LEU A 284 9.95 6.66 -11.77
N ALA A 285 11.23 6.49 -11.41
CA ALA A 285 12.19 7.59 -11.34
C ALA A 285 12.38 8.21 -12.73
N ASN A 286 12.66 7.40 -13.75
CA ASN A 286 12.82 7.86 -15.14
C ASN A 286 11.55 8.51 -15.68
N ALA A 287 10.37 7.99 -15.32
CA ALA A 287 9.10 8.58 -15.73
C ALA A 287 8.90 10.02 -15.18
N ASN A 288 9.49 10.32 -14.02
CA ASN A 288 9.42 11.63 -13.37
C ASN A 288 10.57 12.58 -13.74
N GLU A 289 11.60 12.11 -14.45
CA GLU A 289 12.68 12.97 -14.94
C GLU A 289 12.22 13.85 -16.11
N GLU A 290 13.01 14.87 -16.45
CA GLU A 290 12.72 15.75 -17.59
C GLU A 290 12.62 14.94 -18.89
N GLY A 291 11.49 15.06 -19.60
CA GLY A 291 11.17 14.26 -20.78
C GLY A 291 10.64 12.85 -20.49
N GLY A 292 10.51 12.46 -19.22
CA GLY A 292 9.84 11.23 -18.79
C GLY A 292 8.32 11.29 -19.00
N SER A 293 7.67 10.12 -19.04
CA SER A 293 6.25 10.02 -19.36
C SER A 293 5.33 10.79 -18.40
N SER A 294 5.63 10.79 -17.10
CA SER A 294 4.84 11.51 -16.10
C SER A 294 5.06 13.02 -16.16
N CYS A 295 6.29 13.46 -16.46
CA CYS A 295 6.61 14.87 -16.70
C CYS A 295 5.87 15.37 -17.95
N GLN A 296 5.92 14.62 -19.05
CA GLN A 296 5.21 14.96 -20.29
C GLN A 296 3.69 15.00 -20.07
N ALA A 297 3.11 14.03 -19.36
CA ALA A 297 1.69 14.05 -19.03
C ALA A 297 1.29 15.28 -18.20
N ALA A 298 2.18 15.78 -17.33
CA ALA A 298 1.94 17.00 -16.57
C ALA A 298 2.00 18.25 -17.47
N ASP A 299 2.95 18.33 -18.40
CA ASP A 299 3.04 19.42 -19.38
C ASP A 299 1.84 19.43 -20.34
N ASP A 300 1.39 18.25 -20.78
CA ASP A 300 0.20 18.08 -21.60
C ASP A 300 -1.05 18.53 -20.85
N LEU A 301 -1.15 18.19 -19.55
CA LEU A 301 -2.22 18.66 -18.67
C LEU A 301 -2.21 20.20 -18.55
N LEU A 302 -1.05 20.82 -18.31
CA LEU A 302 -0.94 22.29 -18.19
C LEU A 302 -1.33 23.00 -19.50
N SER A 303 -0.93 22.42 -20.63
CA SER A 303 -1.29 22.90 -21.97
C SER A 303 -2.80 22.79 -22.20
N PHE A 304 -3.39 21.65 -21.84
CA PHE A 304 -4.83 21.42 -21.92
C PHE A 304 -5.62 22.42 -21.06
N LEU A 305 -5.25 22.59 -19.79
CA LEU A 305 -5.90 23.53 -18.88
C LEU A 305 -5.81 24.98 -19.36
N SER A 306 -4.72 25.35 -20.04
CA SER A 306 -4.54 26.67 -20.63
C SER A 306 -5.38 26.90 -21.89
N SER A 307 -5.94 25.83 -22.47
CA SER A 307 -6.76 25.87 -23.70
C SER A 307 -8.27 25.84 -23.44
N LEU A 308 -8.69 25.59 -22.20
CA LEU A 308 -10.09 25.63 -21.75
C LEU A 308 -10.58 27.08 -21.59
#